data_AF-A0A0R3WWF7-F1
#
_entry.id   AF-A0A0R3WWF7-F1
#
_cell.length_a   1.000
_cell.length_b   1.000
_cell.length_c   1.000
_cell.angle_alpha   90.00
_cell.angle_beta   90.00
_cell.angle_gamma   90.00
#
_symmetry.space_group_name_H-M   'P 1'
#
loop_
_entity.id
_entity.type
_entity.pdbx_description
1 polymer ?
#
loop_
_entity_poly.entity_id
_entity_poly.type
_entity_poly.pdbx_seq_one_letter_code
_entity_poly.pdbx_strand_id
1 'polypeptide(L)'
;MELLRLELSLKACNYDFINVYSGPQHNQQKIGTFCGNTLPAPITSHTNELNIEFYTDGSVQRTGFRAVFFTDLDECADNNGGCQHICRNTIGSYYCECRPGYKVYGRFNCKESEYSRFVLF
;
A
#
# COMPACT_ATOMS: atom_id res chain seq x y z
N MET A 1 -2.25 11.44 -15.14
CA MET A 1 -3.71 11.28 -15.29
C MET A 1 -4.26 11.06 -13.88
N GLU A 2 -4.54 12.16 -13.18
CA GLU A 2 -5.10 12.15 -11.82
C GLU A 2 -6.61 12.29 -11.95
N LEU A 3 -7.34 11.19 -11.73
CA LEU A 3 -8.79 11.17 -11.81
C LEU A 3 -9.31 10.82 -10.42
N LEU A 4 -9.17 11.75 -9.48
CA LEU A 4 -10.01 11.79 -8.28
C LEU A 4 -10.50 13.23 -8.17
N ARG A 5 -11.80 13.42 -8.37
CA ARG A 5 -12.45 14.71 -8.21
C ARG A 5 -13.90 14.46 -7.86
N LEU A 6 -14.17 14.31 -6.57
CA LEU A 6 -15.51 13.98 -6.06
C LEU A 6 -16.25 15.24 -5.61
N GLU A 7 -15.64 16.06 -4.74
CA GLU A 7 -16.24 17.31 -4.25
C GLU A 7 -15.21 18.45 -4.13
N LEU A 8 -15.64 19.65 -3.72
CA LEU A 8 -14.73 20.78 -3.41
C LEU A 8 -14.22 20.74 -1.96
N SER A 9 -14.95 20.09 -1.05
CA SER A 9 -14.61 20.04 0.37
C SER A 9 -13.66 18.88 0.66
N LEU A 10 -12.51 19.19 1.25
CA LEU A 10 -11.53 18.21 1.72
C LEU A 10 -11.72 17.83 3.19
N LYS A 11 -12.64 18.47 3.92
CA LYS A 11 -12.62 18.48 5.39
C LYS A 11 -13.55 17.48 6.08
N ALA A 12 -14.53 16.90 5.38
CA ALA A 12 -15.47 15.99 6.03
C ALA A 12 -16.06 14.88 5.14
N CYS A 13 -15.82 14.87 3.82
CA CYS A 13 -16.35 13.85 2.91
C CYS A 13 -17.85 13.58 3.13
N ASN A 14 -18.64 14.66 3.20
CA ASN A 14 -20.05 14.60 3.60
C ASN A 14 -21.01 14.39 2.43
N TYR A 15 -20.56 14.66 1.21
CA TYR A 15 -21.41 14.66 0.01
C TYR A 15 -21.01 13.52 -0.92
N ASP A 16 -19.86 13.68 -1.58
CA ASP A 16 -19.37 12.73 -2.57
C ASP A 16 -18.06 12.10 -2.09
N PHE A 17 -18.10 10.80 -1.80
CA PHE A 17 -16.97 10.09 -1.24
C PHE A 17 -16.93 8.62 -1.62
N ILE A 18 -15.75 8.04 -1.45
CA ILE A 18 -15.50 6.61 -1.64
C ILE A 18 -15.11 6.03 -0.28
N ASN A 19 -15.79 4.97 0.13
CA ASN A 19 -15.32 4.11 1.21
C ASN A 19 -14.59 2.91 0.61
N VAL A 20 -13.45 2.56 1.22
CA VAL A 20 -12.69 1.36 0.88
C VAL A 20 -12.63 0.45 2.10
N TYR A 21 -12.93 -0.83 1.92
CA TYR A 21 -12.91 -1.83 2.97
C TYR A 21 -12.06 -3.04 2.55
N SER A 22 -11.40 -3.66 3.52
CA SER A 22 -10.68 -4.92 3.38
C SER A 22 -11.48 -6.02 4.08
N GLY A 23 -11.76 -7.12 3.38
CA GLY A 23 -12.44 -8.28 3.92
C GLY A 23 -13.83 -8.53 3.33
N PRO A 24 -14.42 -9.70 3.63
CA PRO A 24 -15.74 -10.07 3.17
C PRO A 24 -16.81 -9.16 3.78
N GLN A 25 -17.92 -8.97 3.08
CA GLN A 25 -18.98 -8.01 3.44
C GLN A 25 -19.44 -8.06 4.91
N HIS A 26 -19.50 -9.26 5.51
CA HIS A 26 -19.92 -9.48 6.91
C HIS A 26 -18.82 -9.29 7.97
N ASN A 27 -17.55 -9.16 7.56
CA ASN A 27 -16.40 -8.97 8.46
C ASN A 27 -15.37 -8.01 7.85
N GLN A 28 -15.85 -6.95 7.21
CA GLN A 28 -15.00 -5.99 6.51
C GLN A 28 -14.46 -4.92 7.45
N GLN A 29 -13.16 -4.62 7.33
CA GLN A 29 -12.48 -3.52 8.00
C GLN A 29 -12.45 -2.30 7.08
N LYS A 30 -12.95 -1.15 7.55
CA LYS A 30 -12.87 0.11 6.79
C LYS A 30 -11.42 0.62 6.76
N ILE A 31 -10.83 0.71 5.57
CA ILE A 31 -9.49 1.26 5.35
C ILE A 31 -9.54 2.79 5.40
N GLY A 32 -10.56 3.40 4.78
CA GLY A 32 -10.68 4.84 4.75
C GLY A 32 -11.89 5.37 3.98
N THR A 33 -12.07 6.68 4.08
CA THR A 33 -13.03 7.47 3.30
C THR A 33 -12.25 8.53 2.53
N PHE A 34 -12.49 8.61 1.22
CA PHE A 34 -11.75 9.48 0.30
C PHE A 34 -12.71 10.40 -0.45
N CYS A 35 -12.38 11.68 -0.51
CA CYS A 35 -13.16 12.70 -1.22
C CYS A 35 -12.24 13.82 -1.74
N GLY A 36 -12.82 14.82 -2.40
CA GLY A 36 -12.08 15.95 -2.94
C GLY A 36 -11.22 15.55 -4.16
N ASN A 37 -10.00 16.09 -4.22
CA ASN A 37 -9.11 15.95 -5.38
C ASN A 37 -7.71 15.39 -5.06
N THR A 38 -7.45 15.03 -3.80
CA THR A 38 -6.13 14.56 -3.37
C THR A 38 -6.10 13.04 -3.45
N LEU A 39 -5.25 12.50 -4.32
CA LEU A 39 -5.09 11.05 -4.44
C LEU A 39 -4.55 10.46 -3.13
N PRO A 40 -5.16 9.37 -2.61
CA PRO A 40 -4.59 8.66 -1.47
C PRO A 40 -3.30 7.94 -1.85
N ALA A 41 -2.50 7.61 -0.83
CA ALA A 41 -1.41 6.65 -0.99
C ALA A 41 -1.95 5.30 -1.49
N PRO A 42 -1.13 4.46 -2.15
CA PRO A 42 -1.53 3.11 -2.54
C PRO A 42 -2.18 2.35 -1.36
N ILE A 43 -3.35 1.77 -1.60
CA ILE A 43 -4.12 1.04 -0.61
C ILE A 43 -3.84 -0.45 -0.78
N THR A 44 -3.47 -1.12 0.31
CA THR A 44 -3.24 -2.58 0.35
C THR A 44 -4.33 -3.22 1.21
N SER A 45 -4.99 -4.27 0.70
CA SER A 45 -5.92 -5.08 1.49
C SER A 45 -5.16 -6.05 2.40
N HIS A 46 -5.74 -6.37 3.56
CA HIS A 46 -5.25 -7.41 4.46
C HIS A 46 -5.80 -8.80 4.10
N THR A 47 -6.76 -8.85 3.18
CA THR A 47 -7.43 -10.07 2.71
C THR A 47 -7.41 -10.10 1.18
N ASN A 48 -7.88 -11.21 0.62
CA ASN A 48 -8.13 -11.40 -0.81
C ASN A 48 -9.41 -10.72 -1.32
N GLU A 49 -10.10 -9.94 -0.49
CA GLU A 49 -11.36 -9.26 -0.80
C GLU A 49 -11.25 -7.78 -0.47
N LEU A 50 -11.53 -6.92 -1.45
CA LEU A 50 -11.53 -5.47 -1.28
C LEU A 50 -12.84 -4.91 -1.84
N ASN A 51 -13.60 -4.22 -1.00
CA ASN A 51 -14.87 -3.61 -1.35
C ASN A 51 -14.72 -2.10 -1.49
N ILE A 52 -15.24 -1.55 -2.59
CA ILE A 52 -15.27 -0.11 -2.87
C ILE A 52 -16.72 0.32 -2.97
N GLU A 53 -17.13 1.21 -2.08
CA GLU A 53 -18.47 1.81 -2.09
C GLU A 53 -18.36 3.28 -2.49
N PHE A 54 -18.98 3.63 -3.62
CA PHE A 54 -19.05 5.02 -4.09
C PHE A 54 -20.40 5.62 -3.71
N TYR A 55 -20.36 6.71 -2.94
CA TYR A 55 -21.52 7.47 -2.51
C TYR A 55 -21.53 8.84 -3.18
N THR A 56 -22.68 9.19 -3.76
CA THR A 56 -22.95 10.52 -4.33
C THR A 56 -24.27 11.04 -3.84
N ASP A 57 -24.37 12.35 -3.66
CA ASP A 57 -25.66 13.01 -3.46
C ASP A 57 -26.28 13.53 -4.78
N GLY A 58 -27.42 14.20 -4.69
CA GLY A 58 -28.11 14.78 -5.86
C GLY A 58 -27.55 16.13 -6.32
N SER A 59 -26.41 16.58 -5.78
CA SER A 59 -25.86 17.92 -5.99
C SER A 59 -24.73 17.94 -7.03
N VAL A 60 -23.75 18.84 -6.91
CA VAL A 60 -22.79 19.23 -7.95
C VAL A 60 -22.02 18.02 -8.53
N GLN A 61 -22.11 17.84 -9.85
CA GLN A 61 -21.42 16.75 -10.56
C GLN A 61 -19.93 17.07 -10.78
N ARG A 62 -19.06 16.06 -10.65
CA ARG A 62 -17.62 16.15 -10.94
C ARG A 62 -17.13 14.96 -11.78
N THR A 63 -15.84 14.91 -12.11
CA THR A 63 -15.28 13.91 -13.03
C THR A 63 -15.13 12.51 -12.43
N GLY A 64 -15.40 12.34 -11.13
CA GLY A 64 -15.42 11.02 -10.50
C GLY A 64 -14.03 10.50 -10.15
N PHE A 65 -13.87 9.17 -10.23
CA PHE A 65 -12.62 8.50 -9.92
C PHE A 65 -12.21 7.45 -10.97
N ARG A 66 -10.91 7.16 -11.05
CA ARG A 66 -10.37 5.98 -11.70
C ARG A 66 -9.46 5.24 -10.73
N ALA A 67 -9.74 3.96 -10.52
CA ALA A 67 -8.88 3.07 -9.77
C ALA A 67 -8.25 2.02 -10.70
N VAL A 68 -7.04 1.61 -10.37
CA VAL A 68 -6.38 0.43 -10.94
C VAL A 68 -5.99 -0.43 -9.76
N PHE A 69 -6.26 -1.73 -9.85
CA PHE A 69 -5.89 -2.69 -8.83
C PHE A 69 -4.95 -3.74 -9.41
N PHE A 70 -4.14 -4.32 -8.55
CA PHE A 70 -3.29 -5.47 -8.81
C PHE A 70 -3.36 -6.37 -7.58
N THR A 71 -3.12 -7.65 -7.77
CA THR A 71 -2.99 -8.62 -6.68
C THR A 71 -1.52 -8.74 -6.33
N ASP A 72 -1.20 -8.74 -5.05
CA ASP A 72 0.14 -8.92 -4.53
C ASP A 72 0.11 -9.97 -3.41
N LEU A 73 1.11 -10.85 -3.39
CA LEU A 73 1.31 -11.82 -2.31
C LEU A 73 2.44 -11.29 -1.45
N ASP A 74 2.19 -11.03 -0.16
CA ASP A 74 3.29 -10.66 0.74
C ASP A 74 4.13 -11.91 1.05
N GLU A 75 5.16 -12.16 0.26
CA GLU A 75 6.05 -13.29 0.49
C GLU A 75 6.86 -13.15 1.77
N CYS A 76 6.97 -11.93 2.33
CA CYS A 76 7.65 -11.70 3.61
C CYS A 76 6.82 -12.16 4.81
N ALA A 77 5.49 -12.25 4.66
CA ALA A 77 4.59 -12.71 5.72
C ALA A 77 4.80 -14.20 6.06
N ASP A 78 5.37 -14.98 5.13
CA ASP A 78 5.74 -16.38 5.37
C ASP A 78 7.26 -16.53 5.46
N ASN A 79 7.75 -17.03 6.61
CA ASN A 79 9.16 -17.29 6.89
C ASN A 79 10.12 -16.15 6.43
N ASN A 80 9.71 -14.88 6.57
CA ASN A 80 10.48 -13.69 6.16
C ASN A 80 10.92 -13.74 4.68
N GLY A 81 10.13 -14.36 3.78
CA GLY A 81 10.49 -14.55 2.37
C GLY A 81 11.76 -15.37 2.16
N GLY A 82 12.23 -16.10 3.18
CA GLY A 82 13.53 -16.77 3.17
C GLY A 82 14.73 -15.83 3.30
N CYS A 83 14.53 -14.52 3.52
CA CYS A 83 15.61 -13.56 3.71
C CYS A 83 16.35 -13.80 5.04
N GLN A 84 17.68 -13.75 5.01
CA GLN A 84 18.51 -13.89 6.21
C GLN A 84 18.31 -12.73 7.19
N HIS A 85 18.17 -11.50 6.67
CA HIS A 85 17.96 -10.30 7.48
C HIS A 85 16.56 -9.72 7.24
N ILE A 86 16.44 -8.70 6.42
CA ILE A 86 15.20 -7.93 6.26
C ILE A 86 14.54 -8.38 4.95
N CYS A 87 13.24 -8.68 4.99
CA CYS A 87 12.43 -8.88 3.79
C CYS A 87 11.63 -7.61 3.49
N ARG A 88 11.62 -7.19 2.23
CA ARG A 88 10.83 -6.07 1.72
C ARG A 88 9.87 -6.56 0.66
N ASN A 89 8.60 -6.58 1.00
CA ASN A 89 7.54 -6.87 0.06
C ASN A 89 7.36 -5.68 -0.90
N THR A 90 7.09 -5.98 -2.17
CA THR A 90 6.84 -5.01 -3.23
C THR A 90 5.70 -5.49 -4.10
N ILE A 91 5.11 -4.60 -4.89
CA ILE A 91 4.01 -4.99 -5.76
C ILE A 91 4.49 -5.97 -6.83
N GLY A 92 4.01 -7.20 -6.77
CA GLY A 92 4.32 -8.31 -7.67
C GLY A 92 5.64 -9.04 -7.36
N SER A 93 6.32 -8.72 -6.26
CA SER A 93 7.59 -9.37 -5.88
C SER A 93 8.05 -9.01 -4.46
N TYR A 94 9.23 -9.47 -4.06
CA TYR A 94 9.90 -9.04 -2.85
C TYR A 94 11.42 -9.13 -3.02
N TYR A 95 12.14 -8.43 -2.15
CA TYR A 95 13.60 -8.52 -2.10
C TYR A 95 14.12 -8.50 -0.67
N CYS A 96 15.32 -9.05 -0.51
CA CYS A 96 16.01 -9.07 0.78
C CYS A 96 16.95 -7.87 0.91
N GLU A 97 16.92 -7.24 2.08
CA GLU A 97 17.86 -6.21 2.51
C GLU A 97 18.72 -6.72 3.67
N CYS A 98 19.92 -6.16 3.79
CA CYS A 98 20.81 -6.45 4.89
C CYS A 98 20.89 -5.27 5.86
N ARG A 99 21.08 -5.57 7.15
CA ARG A 99 21.34 -4.56 8.18
C ARG A 99 22.62 -3.77 7.86
N PRO A 100 22.78 -2.54 8.39
CA PRO A 100 24.00 -1.76 8.20
C PRO A 100 25.24 -2.58 8.53
N GLY A 101 26.25 -2.46 7.66
CA GLY A 101 27.48 -3.23 7.75
C GLY A 101 27.45 -4.60 7.04
N TYR A 102 26.39 -4.91 6.31
CA TYR A 102 26.26 -6.12 5.50
C TYR A 102 25.81 -5.79 4.08
N LYS A 103 26.19 -6.61 3.11
CA LYS A 103 25.71 -6.57 1.72
C LYS A 103 25.03 -7.89 1.35
N VAL A 104 24.03 -7.80 0.48
CA VAL A 104 23.32 -8.96 -0.04
C VAL A 104 24.31 -9.83 -0.84
N TYR A 105 24.34 -11.12 -0.51
CA TYR A 105 25.12 -12.14 -1.18
C TYR A 105 24.16 -13.19 -1.76
N GLY A 106 24.04 -13.20 -3.09
CA GLY A 106 23.00 -13.97 -3.77
C GLY A 106 21.64 -13.25 -3.69
N ARG A 107 20.56 -13.99 -3.42
CA ARG A 107 19.20 -13.42 -3.29
C ARG A 107 18.74 -13.25 -1.84
N PHE A 108 19.15 -14.17 -0.97
CA PHE A 108 18.57 -14.29 0.38
C PHE A 108 19.54 -13.99 1.51
N ASN A 109 20.85 -14.14 1.29
CA ASN A 109 21.87 -14.09 2.35
C ASN A 109 22.55 -12.73 2.41
N CYS A 110 23.22 -12.47 3.53
CA CYS A 110 23.94 -11.26 3.87
C CYS A 110 25.36 -11.62 4.31
N LYS A 111 26.35 -10.92 3.75
CA LYS A 111 27.75 -11.00 4.17
C LYS A 111 28.22 -9.64 4.67
N GLU A 112 29.09 -9.64 5.68
CA GLU A 112 29.67 -8.42 6.23
C GLU A 112 30.30 -7.60 5.08
N SER A 113 30.00 -6.30 5.05
CA SER A 113 30.60 -5.41 4.07
C SER A 113 31.99 -5.02 4.55
N GLU A 114 32.96 -5.02 3.66
CA GLU A 114 34.31 -4.52 4.00
C GLU A 114 34.31 -3.02 4.34
N TYR A 115 33.32 -2.27 3.85
CA TYR A 115 33.14 -0.84 4.15
C TYR A 115 32.74 -0.56 5.61
N SER A 116 32.17 -1.54 6.32
CA SER A 116 31.75 -1.42 7.73
C SER A 116 32.92 -1.38 8.70
N ARG A 117 34.08 -1.92 8.29
CA ARG A 117 35.30 -1.92 9.09
C ARG A 117 36.00 -0.56 9.14
N PHE A 118 35.59 0.38 8.29
CA PHE A 118 36.19 1.72 8.20
C PHE A 118 35.40 2.81 8.95
N VAL A 119 34.37 2.46 9.72
CA VAL A 119 33.73 3.41 10.65
C VAL A 119 34.66 3.57 11.86
N LEU A 120 35.67 4.42 11.70
CA LEU A 120 36.55 4.88 12.77
C LEU A 120 35.80 5.92 13.61
N PHE A 121 35.74 5.70 14.93
CA PHE A 121 35.37 6.72 15.93
C PHE A 121 36.50 7.71 16.14
#